data_AF-A0A4P5YPF7-F1
#
_entry.id   AF-A0A4P5YPF7-F1
#
_cell.length_a   1.000
_cell.length_b   1.000
_cell.length_c   1.000
_cell.angle_alpha   90.00
_cell.angle_beta   90.00
_cell.angle_gamma   90.00
#
_symmetry.space_group_name_H-M   'P 1'
#
loop_
_entity.id
_entity.type
_entity.pdbx_description
1 polymer ?
#
loop_
_entity_poly.entity_id
_entity_poly.type
_entity_poly.pdbx_seq_one_letter_code
_entity_poly.pdbx_strand_id
1 'polypeptide(L)'
;MRITGGTAAGRILKVPKGLDVRPTPDLVKQAVFNSLGGRVAGARVLELFAGTGALSLDCLSRGAELAVCVEKSRRHAQVLRANCETVGLPRERLQLRVQDAFQALAQFTSGERQFSLIVADPPYGEKTKGERSESLAQELLDDPFLPGLLTPDGLFILGHAKRDAVTISPPWVELKALKHGDSWMRFLRRDPATLTAGAATTAAASTTAPVKPAAGDSWV
;
A
#
# COMPACT_ATOMS: atom_id res chain seq x y z
N MET A 1 14.68 7.15 -14.60
CA MET A 1 14.23 6.85 -13.23
C MET A 1 15.41 6.25 -12.46
N ARG A 2 15.62 6.69 -11.22
CA ARG A 2 16.67 6.21 -10.34
C ARG A 2 16.19 6.15 -8.89
N ILE A 3 16.94 5.50 -8.01
CA ILE A 3 16.74 5.61 -6.56
C ILE A 3 17.12 7.02 -6.12
N THR A 4 16.26 7.69 -5.37
CA THR A 4 16.40 9.12 -5.07
C THR A 4 17.11 9.43 -3.76
N GLY A 5 17.22 8.46 -2.84
CA GLY A 5 17.92 8.63 -1.57
C GLY A 5 18.19 7.31 -0.86
N GLY A 6 18.87 7.38 0.28
CA GLY A 6 19.26 6.20 1.06
C GLY A 6 20.52 5.49 0.55
N THR A 7 20.72 4.23 0.96
CA THR A 7 21.95 3.45 0.71
C THR A 7 22.19 3.10 -0.76
N ALA A 8 21.13 3.07 -1.56
CA ALA A 8 21.18 2.81 -3.00
C ALA A 8 20.96 4.08 -3.86
N ALA A 9 21.08 5.28 -3.27
CA ALA A 9 20.87 6.54 -3.97
C ALA A 9 21.67 6.64 -5.29
N GLY A 10 21.05 7.21 -6.32
CA GLY A 10 21.67 7.43 -7.63
C GLY A 10 21.62 6.21 -8.56
N ARG A 11 21.44 4.99 -8.04
CA ARG A 11 21.38 3.76 -8.84
C ARG A 11 20.19 3.77 -9.80
N ILE A 12 20.42 3.31 -11.03
CA ILE A 12 19.44 3.37 -12.11
C ILE A 12 18.46 2.20 -12.00
N LEU A 13 17.17 2.49 -12.19
CA LEU A 13 16.13 1.48 -12.28
C LEU A 13 15.82 1.20 -13.75
N LYS A 14 15.74 -0.09 -14.09
CA LYS A 14 15.26 -0.52 -15.40
C LYS A 14 13.75 -0.27 -15.48
N VAL A 15 13.33 0.34 -16.58
CA VAL A 15 11.93 0.54 -16.95
C VAL A 15 11.75 -0.05 -18.35
N PRO A 16 10.86 -1.02 -18.57
CA PRO A 16 10.75 -1.65 -19.89
C PRO A 16 10.17 -0.65 -20.88
N LYS A 17 10.73 -0.64 -22.10
CA LYS A 17 10.23 0.19 -23.20
C LYS A 17 8.85 -0.30 -23.66
N GLY A 18 8.01 0.63 -24.12
CA GLY A 18 6.75 0.32 -24.80
C GLY A 18 5.62 -0.16 -23.89
N LEU A 19 5.69 0.15 -22.60
CA LEU A 19 4.56 -0.01 -21.70
C LEU A 19 3.96 1.38 -21.49
N ASP A 20 2.64 1.54 -21.63
CA ASP A 20 1.89 2.78 -21.33
C ASP A 20 1.88 3.13 -19.83
N VAL A 21 2.92 2.72 -19.09
CA VAL A 21 3.12 3.13 -17.70
C VAL A 21 3.88 4.44 -17.69
N ARG A 22 3.20 5.48 -17.24
CA ARG A 22 3.83 6.73 -16.85
C ARG A 22 4.64 6.47 -15.58
N PRO A 23 5.98 6.57 -15.61
CA PRO A 23 6.77 6.44 -14.40
C PRO A 23 6.49 7.62 -13.46
N THR A 24 6.39 7.37 -12.15
CA THR A 24 6.40 8.43 -11.13
C THR A 24 7.72 9.22 -11.28
N PRO A 25 7.67 10.53 -11.60
CA PRO A 25 8.88 11.31 -11.86
C PRO A 25 9.80 11.36 -10.64
N ASP A 26 11.13 11.39 -10.86
CA ASP A 26 12.11 11.43 -9.76
C ASP A 26 11.86 12.63 -8.82
N LEU A 27 11.43 13.78 -9.36
CA LEU A 27 11.04 14.97 -8.58
C LEU A 27 9.83 14.70 -7.66
N VAL A 28 8.82 13.99 -8.16
CA VAL A 28 7.63 13.62 -7.37
C VAL A 28 8.03 12.66 -6.25
N LYS A 29 8.86 11.65 -6.56
CA LYS A 29 9.38 10.74 -5.55
C LYS A 29 10.18 11.49 -4.48
N GLN A 30 11.10 12.38 -4.86
CA GLN A 30 11.85 13.21 -3.91
C GLN A 30 10.92 14.02 -3.02
N ALA A 31 9.91 14.69 -3.58
CA ALA A 31 8.95 15.46 -2.80
C ALA A 31 8.16 14.59 -1.81
N VAL A 32 7.76 13.39 -2.22
CA VAL A 32 7.09 12.40 -1.34
C VAL A 32 8.01 12.00 -0.19
N PHE A 33 9.26 11.62 -0.47
CA PHE A 33 10.17 11.18 0.58
C PHE A 33 10.65 12.30 1.50
N ASN A 34 10.84 13.51 0.98
CA ASN A 34 11.09 14.70 1.81
C ASN A 34 9.92 14.95 2.76
N SER A 35 8.70 14.71 2.27
CA SER A 35 7.47 14.83 3.05
C SER A 35 7.27 13.73 4.09
N LEU A 36 7.78 12.52 3.84
CA LEU A 36 7.75 11.39 4.79
C LEU A 36 8.83 11.53 5.87
N GLY A 37 9.97 12.13 5.55
CA GLY A 37 11.07 12.33 6.49
C GLY A 37 11.53 11.02 7.14
N GLY A 38 11.68 11.03 8.47
CA GLY A 38 12.12 9.87 9.25
C GLY A 38 11.13 8.69 9.30
N ARG A 39 9.90 8.84 8.79
CA ARG A 39 8.86 7.79 8.86
C ARG A 39 9.17 6.54 8.03
N VAL A 40 10.13 6.63 7.10
CA VAL A 40 10.48 5.50 6.22
C VAL A 40 11.42 4.51 6.91
N ALA A 41 12.32 4.99 7.77
CA ALA A 41 13.27 4.12 8.46
C ALA A 41 12.51 3.18 9.41
N GLY A 42 12.78 1.87 9.32
CA GLY A 42 12.06 0.85 10.08
C GLY A 42 10.61 0.63 9.67
N ALA A 43 10.13 1.26 8.59
CA ALA A 43 8.76 1.06 8.14
C ALA A 43 8.54 -0.34 7.56
N ARG A 44 7.37 -0.93 7.84
CA ARG A 44 6.80 -2.01 7.05
C ARG A 44 5.90 -1.38 6.00
N VAL A 45 6.29 -1.52 4.74
CA VAL A 45 5.67 -0.83 3.61
C VAL A 45 4.82 -1.81 2.80
N LEU A 46 3.61 -1.41 2.43
CA LEU A 46 2.82 -2.05 1.38
C LEU A 46 2.76 -1.11 0.17
N GLU A 47 3.29 -1.54 -0.97
CA GLU A 47 3.11 -0.84 -2.25
C GLU A 47 2.08 -1.58 -3.10
N LEU A 48 0.95 -0.93 -3.36
CA LEU A 48 -0.06 -1.37 -4.31
C LEU A 48 0.28 -0.78 -5.68
N PHE A 49 0.07 -1.56 -6.75
CA PHE A 49 0.44 -1.17 -8.11
C PHE A 49 1.95 -0.90 -8.23
N ALA A 50 2.78 -1.81 -7.71
CA ALA A 50 4.20 -1.57 -7.51
C ALA A 50 5.02 -1.34 -8.81
N GLY A 51 4.50 -1.77 -9.97
CA GLY A 51 5.17 -1.62 -11.24
C GLY A 51 6.59 -2.19 -11.20
N THR A 52 7.58 -1.36 -11.49
CA THR A 52 9.00 -1.73 -11.46
C THR A 52 9.69 -1.51 -10.11
N GLY A 53 8.93 -1.19 -9.06
CA GLY A 53 9.39 -1.01 -7.68
C GLY A 53 9.93 0.38 -7.38
N ALA A 54 9.50 1.41 -8.12
CA ALA A 54 10.10 2.74 -8.02
C ALA A 54 10.01 3.35 -6.61
N LEU A 55 8.90 3.12 -5.89
CA LEU A 55 8.67 3.67 -4.55
C LEU A 55 9.10 2.70 -3.46
N SER A 56 8.76 1.40 -3.55
CA SER A 56 9.23 0.40 -2.58
C SER A 56 10.74 0.29 -2.49
N LEU A 57 11.47 0.30 -3.62
CA LEU A 57 12.92 0.21 -3.60
C LEU A 57 13.57 1.49 -3.03
N ASP A 58 12.97 2.67 -3.26
CA ASP A 58 13.38 3.89 -2.56
C ASP A 58 13.10 3.79 -1.05
N CYS A 59 11.98 3.18 -0.63
CA CYS A 59 11.68 2.94 0.79
C CYS A 59 12.75 2.04 1.43
N LEU A 60 13.07 0.91 0.80
CA LEU A 60 14.09 -0.02 1.27
C LEU A 60 15.48 0.65 1.33
N SER A 61 15.84 1.41 0.29
CA SER A 61 17.07 2.21 0.27
C SER A 61 17.15 3.18 1.43
N ARG A 62 16.02 3.80 1.82
CA ARG A 62 15.89 4.73 2.95
C ARG A 62 15.70 4.06 4.31
N GLY A 63 15.82 2.73 4.37
CA GLY A 63 15.86 1.98 5.61
C GLY A 63 14.54 1.34 6.05
N ALA A 64 13.51 1.27 5.19
CA ALA A 64 12.29 0.52 5.49
C ALA A 64 12.60 -0.95 5.77
N GLU A 65 12.14 -1.50 6.90
CA GLU A 65 12.43 -2.88 7.34
C GLU A 65 12.03 -3.90 6.27
N LEU A 66 10.84 -3.73 5.71
CA LEU A 66 10.21 -4.64 4.76
C LEU A 66 9.39 -3.85 3.73
N ALA A 67 9.41 -4.27 2.47
CA ALA A 67 8.48 -3.84 1.44
C ALA A 67 7.71 -5.03 0.88
N VAL A 68 6.39 -5.01 1.04
CA VAL A 68 5.45 -5.92 0.40
C VAL A 68 4.89 -5.22 -0.84
N CYS A 69 5.14 -5.77 -2.01
CA CYS A 69 4.73 -5.20 -3.30
C CYS A 69 3.62 -6.06 -3.90
N VAL A 70 2.55 -5.44 -4.38
CA VAL A 70 1.51 -6.08 -5.18
C VAL A 70 1.57 -5.53 -6.60
N GLU A 71 1.73 -6.42 -7.57
CA GLU A 71 1.83 -6.06 -8.98
C GLU A 71 1.10 -7.07 -9.86
N LYS A 72 0.22 -6.60 -10.74
CA LYS A 72 -0.60 -7.46 -11.59
C LYS A 72 0.17 -8.03 -12.78
N SER A 73 1.06 -7.23 -13.38
CA SER A 73 1.85 -7.64 -14.54
C SER A 73 3.04 -8.50 -14.14
N ARG A 74 3.05 -9.76 -14.57
CA ARG A 74 4.21 -10.66 -14.42
C ARG A 74 5.50 -10.04 -14.97
N ARG A 75 5.41 -9.29 -16.06
CA ARG A 75 6.56 -8.61 -16.68
C ARG A 75 7.10 -7.50 -15.78
N HIS A 76 6.24 -6.67 -15.19
CA HIS A 76 6.67 -5.63 -14.24
C HIS A 76 7.27 -6.26 -12.98
N ALA A 77 6.61 -7.29 -12.45
CA ALA A 77 7.07 -8.04 -11.29
C ALA A 77 8.48 -8.63 -11.47
N GLN A 78 8.78 -9.18 -12.65
CA GLN A 78 10.14 -9.66 -13.00
C GLN A 78 11.16 -8.51 -13.00
N VAL A 79 10.79 -7.36 -13.56
CA VAL A 79 11.66 -6.18 -13.61
C VAL A 79 11.89 -5.61 -12.22
N LEU A 80 10.87 -5.61 -11.36
CA LEU A 80 10.98 -5.20 -9.95
C LEU A 80 12.02 -6.06 -9.22
N ARG A 81 11.95 -7.39 -9.35
CA ARG A 81 12.96 -8.30 -8.75
C ARG A 81 14.37 -8.01 -9.28
N ALA A 82 14.52 -7.89 -10.59
CA ALA A 82 15.80 -7.59 -11.21
C ALA A 82 16.34 -6.22 -10.79
N ASN A 83 15.47 -5.23 -10.61
CA ASN A 83 15.84 -3.91 -10.10
C ASN A 83 16.36 -4.01 -8.66
N CYS A 84 15.65 -4.72 -7.77
CA CYS A 84 16.08 -4.95 -6.38
C CYS A 84 17.50 -5.51 -6.31
N GLU A 85 17.79 -6.55 -7.11
CA GLU A 85 19.11 -7.17 -7.22
C GLU A 85 20.15 -6.19 -7.79
N THR A 86 19.82 -5.50 -8.88
CA THR A 86 20.73 -4.54 -9.54
C THR A 86 21.10 -3.38 -8.62
N VAL A 87 20.14 -2.88 -7.82
CA VAL A 87 20.41 -1.78 -6.87
C VAL A 87 21.02 -2.26 -5.56
N GLY A 88 21.28 -3.57 -5.41
CA GLY A 88 21.98 -4.15 -4.28
C GLY A 88 21.21 -4.09 -2.96
N LEU A 89 19.88 -4.13 -3.01
CA LEU A 89 19.04 -4.18 -1.82
C LEU A 89 18.80 -5.64 -1.39
N PRO A 90 18.71 -5.92 -0.08
CA PRO A 90 18.53 -7.30 0.40
C PRO A 90 17.19 -7.87 -0.06
N ARG A 91 17.24 -9.02 -0.74
CA ARG A 91 16.07 -9.64 -1.38
C ARG A 91 15.02 -10.10 -0.35
N GLU A 92 15.46 -10.51 0.82
CA GLU A 92 14.62 -10.91 1.95
C GLU A 92 13.74 -9.79 2.50
N ARG A 93 14.12 -8.52 2.26
CA ARG A 93 13.32 -7.34 2.64
C ARG A 93 12.28 -6.98 1.57
N LEU A 94 12.21 -7.73 0.47
CA LEU A 94 11.25 -7.52 -0.61
C LEU A 94 10.36 -8.75 -0.78
N GLN A 95 9.06 -8.59 -0.51
CA GLN A 95 8.05 -9.61 -0.77
C GLN A 95 7.18 -9.18 -1.95
N LEU A 96 6.97 -10.05 -2.93
CA LEU A 96 6.24 -9.72 -4.15
C LEU A 96 5.06 -10.66 -4.36
N ARG A 97 3.84 -10.10 -4.40
CA ARG A 97 2.60 -10.78 -4.77
C ARG A 97 2.21 -10.41 -6.19
N VAL A 98 2.18 -11.40 -7.09
CA VAL A 98 1.84 -11.17 -8.50
C VAL A 98 0.36 -11.44 -8.73
N GLN A 99 -0.47 -10.44 -8.43
CA GLN A 99 -1.93 -10.50 -8.50
C GLN A 99 -2.55 -9.10 -8.55
N ASP A 100 -3.87 -9.03 -8.68
CA ASP A 100 -4.61 -7.78 -8.61
C ASP A 100 -4.56 -7.15 -7.21
N ALA A 101 -4.49 -5.82 -7.14
CA ALA A 101 -4.35 -5.08 -5.87
C ALA A 101 -5.55 -5.30 -4.94
N PHE A 102 -6.77 -5.26 -5.48
CA PHE A 102 -7.99 -5.41 -4.68
C PHE A 102 -8.19 -6.85 -4.20
N GLN A 103 -7.79 -7.83 -5.02
CA GLN A 103 -7.75 -9.23 -4.58
C GLN A 103 -6.74 -9.44 -3.45
N ALA A 104 -5.56 -8.81 -3.54
CA ALA A 104 -4.57 -8.87 -2.47
C ALA A 104 -5.06 -8.21 -1.18
N LEU A 105 -5.74 -7.07 -1.27
CA LEU A 105 -6.32 -6.36 -0.12
C LEU A 105 -7.29 -7.26 0.65
N ALA A 106 -8.20 -7.95 -0.03
CA ALA A 106 -9.14 -8.89 0.59
C ALA A 106 -8.46 -10.12 1.24
N GLN A 107 -7.25 -10.48 0.81
CA GLN A 107 -6.49 -11.62 1.35
C GLN A 107 -5.64 -11.25 2.57
N PHE A 108 -5.34 -9.97 2.78
CA PHE A 108 -4.65 -9.56 4.01
C PHE A 108 -5.61 -9.72 5.19
N THR A 109 -5.15 -10.41 6.24
CA THR A 109 -5.96 -10.65 7.44
C THR A 109 -6.20 -9.33 8.17
N SER A 110 -7.43 -8.83 8.12
CA SER A 110 -7.83 -7.52 8.65
C SER A 110 -7.73 -7.39 10.18
N GLY A 111 -7.46 -8.48 10.90
CA GLY A 111 -7.35 -8.53 12.36
C GLY A 111 -6.03 -7.99 12.93
N GLU A 112 -4.96 -7.94 12.13
CA GLU A 112 -3.66 -7.43 12.57
C GLU A 112 -3.27 -6.25 11.67
N ARG A 113 -3.11 -5.06 12.25
CA ARG A 113 -2.53 -3.91 11.54
C ARG A 113 -1.05 -4.18 11.29
N GLN A 114 -0.59 -4.14 10.04
CA GLN A 114 0.75 -4.64 9.68
C GLN A 114 1.68 -3.60 9.04
N PHE A 115 1.14 -2.47 8.56
CA PHE A 115 1.91 -1.50 7.78
C PHE A 115 1.88 -0.11 8.40
N SER A 116 3.05 0.49 8.60
CA SER A 116 3.18 1.90 8.99
C SER A 116 3.15 2.84 7.79
N LEU A 117 3.31 2.29 6.58
CA LEU A 117 3.22 3.03 5.33
C LEU A 117 2.56 2.16 4.25
N ILE A 118 1.47 2.65 3.66
CA ILE A 118 0.89 2.12 2.43
C ILE A 118 1.10 3.16 1.34
N VAL A 119 1.53 2.72 0.15
CA VAL A 119 1.74 3.59 -1.01
C VAL A 119 1.02 2.98 -2.22
N ALA A 120 0.33 3.81 -3.00
CA ALA A 120 -0.28 3.41 -4.25
C ALA A 120 -0.20 4.54 -5.27
N ASP A 121 0.24 4.25 -6.49
CA ASP A 121 0.19 5.17 -7.64
C ASP A 121 -0.42 4.41 -8.83
N PRO A 122 -1.74 4.13 -8.79
CA PRO A 122 -2.39 3.30 -9.79
C PRO A 122 -2.31 3.95 -11.19
N PRO A 123 -2.37 3.13 -12.26
CA PRO A 123 -2.40 3.65 -13.62
C PRO A 123 -3.65 4.53 -13.83
N TYR A 124 -3.50 5.57 -14.64
CA TYR A 124 -4.60 6.48 -14.92
C TYR A 124 -5.60 5.81 -15.85
N GLY A 125 -6.85 5.71 -15.40
CA GLY A 125 -7.96 5.28 -16.24
C GLY A 125 -8.41 6.39 -17.19
N GLU A 126 -9.55 6.19 -17.86
CA GLU A 126 -10.18 7.24 -18.66
C GLU A 126 -10.58 8.45 -17.81
N LYS A 127 -10.75 9.61 -18.46
CA LYS A 127 -11.26 10.80 -17.77
C LYS A 127 -12.69 10.53 -17.32
N THR A 128 -12.93 10.58 -16.01
CA THR A 128 -14.29 10.44 -15.46
C THR A 128 -15.17 11.62 -15.91
N LYS A 129 -16.45 11.34 -16.22
CA LYS A 129 -17.43 12.33 -16.73
C LYS A 129 -18.42 12.82 -15.66
N GLY A 130 -18.34 12.32 -14.43
CA GLY A 130 -19.20 12.71 -13.31
C GLY A 130 -18.50 13.61 -12.27
N GLU A 131 -19.25 13.99 -11.23
CA GLU A 131 -18.74 14.79 -10.11
C GLU A 131 -17.72 14.03 -9.25
N ARG A 132 -17.88 12.71 -9.14
CA ARG A 132 -16.99 11.81 -8.41
C ARG A 132 -16.19 10.94 -9.38
N SER A 133 -14.91 10.72 -9.07
CA SER A 133 -14.03 9.87 -9.88
C SER A 133 -14.42 8.38 -9.81
N GLU A 134 -14.27 7.68 -10.93
CA GLU A 134 -14.37 6.21 -11.06
C GLU A 134 -12.98 5.58 -11.28
N SER A 135 -11.93 6.30 -10.90
CA SER A 135 -10.55 5.81 -11.04
C SER A 135 -10.23 4.76 -9.98
N LEU A 136 -9.22 3.95 -10.25
CA LEU A 136 -8.62 3.03 -9.27
C LEU A 136 -8.18 3.75 -7.98
N ALA A 137 -7.83 5.04 -8.07
CA ALA A 137 -7.51 5.84 -6.90
C ALA A 137 -8.74 6.09 -6.01
N GLN A 138 -9.92 6.34 -6.61
CA GLN A 138 -11.16 6.40 -5.83
C GLN A 138 -11.52 5.03 -5.27
N GLU A 139 -11.40 3.96 -6.05
CA GLU A 139 -11.67 2.60 -5.58
C GLU A 139 -10.79 2.22 -4.37
N LEU A 140 -9.51 2.65 -4.34
CA LEU A 140 -8.64 2.45 -3.17
C LEU A 140 -9.08 3.23 -1.93
N LEU A 141 -9.64 4.44 -2.10
CA LEU A 141 -10.19 5.22 -0.99
C LEU A 141 -11.44 4.54 -0.41
N ASP A 142 -12.21 3.88 -1.27
CA ASP A 142 -13.46 3.20 -0.96
C ASP A 142 -13.25 1.76 -0.47
N ASP A 143 -12.04 1.20 -0.62
CA ASP A 143 -11.76 -0.19 -0.26
C ASP A 143 -11.96 -0.43 1.25
N PRO A 144 -12.77 -1.43 1.64
CA PRO A 144 -13.13 -1.65 3.03
C PRO A 144 -11.99 -2.29 3.86
N PHE A 145 -11.01 -2.92 3.21
CA PHE A 145 -9.94 -3.65 3.89
C PHE A 145 -8.72 -2.76 4.14
N LEU A 146 -8.40 -1.85 3.20
CA LEU A 146 -7.20 -1.00 3.24
C LEU A 146 -7.03 -0.24 4.56
N PRO A 147 -8.07 0.43 5.13
CA PRO A 147 -7.93 1.14 6.41
C PRO A 147 -7.57 0.23 7.60
N GLY A 148 -7.91 -1.06 7.52
CA GLY A 148 -7.60 -2.06 8.55
C GLY A 148 -6.15 -2.52 8.54
N LEU A 149 -5.42 -2.30 7.44
CA LEU A 149 -4.04 -2.75 7.29
C LEU A 149 -3.01 -1.76 7.85
N LEU A 150 -3.39 -0.48 7.98
CA LEU A 150 -2.55 0.56 8.56
C LEU A 150 -2.47 0.46 10.07
N THR A 151 -1.26 0.59 10.62
CA THR A 151 -1.04 0.91 12.05
C THR A 151 -1.75 2.22 12.44
N PRO A 152 -2.06 2.46 13.73
CA PRO A 152 -2.79 3.66 14.17
C PRO A 152 -2.18 5.00 13.70
N ASP A 153 -0.85 5.09 13.68
CA ASP A 153 -0.11 6.29 13.23
C ASP A 153 0.40 6.17 11.78
N GLY A 154 -0.08 5.15 11.06
CA GLY A 154 0.34 4.84 9.70
C GLY A 154 -0.19 5.84 8.68
N LEU A 155 0.51 5.93 7.55
CA LEU A 155 0.14 6.81 6.44
C LEU A 155 -0.22 5.99 5.20
N PHE A 156 -1.27 6.42 4.51
CA PHE A 156 -1.57 6.02 3.14
C PHE A 156 -1.21 7.16 2.18
N ILE A 157 -0.31 6.85 1.24
CA ILE A 157 0.13 7.77 0.20
C ILE A 157 -0.51 7.36 -1.12
N LEU A 158 -1.40 8.21 -1.65
CA LEU A 158 -2.19 7.90 -2.84
C LEU A 158 -1.85 8.86 -3.98
N GLY A 159 -1.35 8.31 -5.08
CA GLY A 159 -1.18 8.97 -6.36
C GLY A 159 -2.47 8.94 -7.18
N HIS A 160 -2.78 10.03 -7.86
CA HIS A 160 -3.85 10.07 -8.86
C HIS A 160 -3.61 11.19 -9.89
N ALA A 161 -4.38 11.20 -10.97
CA ALA A 161 -4.29 12.26 -11.97
C ALA A 161 -4.96 13.53 -11.44
N LYS A 162 -4.41 14.70 -11.78
CA LYS A 162 -5.04 16.01 -11.48
C LYS A 162 -6.50 16.09 -11.93
N ARG A 163 -6.85 15.40 -13.04
CA ARG A 163 -8.20 15.39 -13.62
C ARG A 163 -9.21 14.56 -12.82
N ASP A 164 -8.74 13.70 -11.92
CA ASP A 164 -9.60 12.81 -11.15
C ASP A 164 -10.13 13.57 -9.94
N ALA A 165 -11.45 13.79 -9.92
CA ALA A 165 -12.17 14.36 -8.78
C ALA A 165 -12.33 13.31 -7.66
N VAL A 166 -11.22 12.98 -6.99
CA VAL A 166 -11.22 12.03 -5.88
C VAL A 166 -11.87 12.65 -4.65
N THR A 167 -12.81 11.92 -4.06
CA THR A 167 -13.54 12.27 -2.84
C THR A 167 -12.90 11.55 -1.66
N ILE A 168 -12.48 12.31 -0.65
CA ILE A 168 -11.90 11.78 0.59
C ILE A 168 -13.01 11.79 1.64
N SER A 169 -13.43 10.60 2.04
CA SER A 169 -14.47 10.38 3.06
C SER A 169 -13.88 9.64 4.27
N PRO A 170 -14.57 9.63 5.41
CA PRO A 170 -14.23 8.71 6.50
C PRO A 170 -14.01 7.28 5.99
N PRO A 171 -13.01 6.55 6.52
CA PRO A 171 -12.22 6.89 7.69
C PRO A 171 -10.97 7.72 7.36
N TRP A 172 -10.83 8.29 6.17
CA TRP A 172 -9.61 9.00 5.78
C TRP A 172 -9.62 10.47 6.23
N VAL A 173 -8.48 10.92 6.74
CA VAL A 173 -8.19 12.33 7.00
C VAL A 173 -6.98 12.73 6.16
N GLU A 174 -7.17 13.73 5.29
CA GLU A 174 -6.08 14.30 4.51
C GLU A 174 -5.19 15.20 5.37
N LEU A 175 -3.89 14.94 5.32
CA LEU A 175 -2.87 15.74 5.98
C LEU A 175 -2.28 16.77 5.02
N LYS A 176 -2.06 16.37 3.76
CA LYS A 176 -1.55 17.24 2.69
C LYS A 176 -1.68 16.58 1.33
N ALA A 177 -1.55 17.40 0.29
CA ALA A 177 -1.39 16.95 -1.10
C ALA A 177 -0.17 17.61 -1.74
N LEU A 178 0.64 16.84 -2.46
CA LEU A 178 1.73 17.33 -3.30
C LEU A 178 1.23 17.36 -4.75
N LYS A 179 1.31 18.51 -5.40
CA LYS A 179 0.76 18.73 -6.74
C LYS A 179 1.89 19.07 -7.72
N HIS A 180 2.18 18.15 -8.65
CA HIS A 180 3.25 18.32 -9.65
C HIS A 180 2.74 17.96 -11.04
N GLY A 181 2.47 18.98 -11.86
CA GLY A 181 1.85 18.80 -13.17
C GLY A 181 0.55 18.03 -13.05
N ASP A 182 0.46 16.90 -13.76
CA ASP A 182 -0.72 16.02 -13.74
C ASP A 182 -0.66 14.94 -12.64
N SER A 183 0.42 14.83 -11.87
CA SER A 183 0.49 13.93 -10.70
C SER A 183 0.16 14.64 -9.41
N TRP A 184 -0.84 14.14 -8.70
CA TRP A 184 -1.13 14.53 -7.33
C TRP A 184 -0.86 13.36 -6.41
N MET A 185 -0.14 13.60 -5.31
CA MET A 185 0.13 12.61 -4.26
C MET A 185 -0.51 13.10 -2.95
N ARG A 186 -1.47 12.36 -2.41
CA ARG A 186 -2.18 12.68 -1.17
C ARG A 186 -1.61 11.90 -0.01
N PHE A 187 -1.49 12.55 1.13
CA PHE A 187 -1.03 11.98 2.38
C PHE A 187 -2.23 11.86 3.31
N LEU A 188 -2.64 10.63 3.57
CA LEU A 188 -3.85 10.30 4.31
C LEU A 188 -3.46 9.53 5.57
N ARG A 189 -4.20 9.77 6.65
CA ARG A 189 -4.19 8.90 7.82
C ARG A 189 -5.59 8.39 8.07
N ARG A 190 -5.71 7.31 8.84
CA ARG A 190 -6.99 6.89 9.38
C ARG A 190 -7.43 7.83 10.50
N ASP A 191 -8.71 8.18 10.52
CA ASP A 191 -9.35 8.92 11.59
C ASP A 191 -9.31 8.08 12.88
N PRO A 192 -8.66 8.57 13.97
CA PRO A 192 -8.62 7.87 15.24
C PRO A 192 -10.00 7.51 15.79
N ALA A 193 -11.04 8.32 15.53
CA ALA A 193 -12.40 8.05 16.00
C ALA A 193 -12.99 6.76 15.41
N THR A 194 -12.53 6.35 14.23
CA THR A 194 -12.95 5.13 13.55
C THR A 194 -12.18 3.88 14.00
N LEU A 195 -11.14 4.02 14.83
CA LEU A 195 -10.38 2.89 15.39
C LEU A 195 -11.15 2.19 16.52
N THR A 196 -11.94 2.94 17.29
CA THR A 196 -12.65 2.46 18.49
C THR A 196 -13.84 1.57 18.16
N ALA A 197 -14.52 1.81 17.03
CA ALA A 197 -15.71 1.06 16.64
C ALA A 197 -15.43 -0.40 16.21
N GLY A 198 -14.21 -0.69 15.72
CA GLY A 198 -13.86 -2.03 15.23
C GLY A 198 -13.37 -3.02 16.30
N ALA A 199 -12.94 -2.52 17.48
CA ALA A 199 -12.45 -3.37 18.56
C ALA A 199 -13.58 -3.98 19.42
N ALA A 200 -14.78 -3.38 19.39
CA ALA A 200 -15.92 -3.84 20.18
C ALA A 200 -16.62 -5.08 19.58
N THR A 201 -16.50 -5.33 18.28
CA THR A 201 -17.24 -6.41 17.60
C THR A 201 -16.57 -7.78 17.73
N THR A 202 -15.26 -7.84 18.01
CA THR A 202 -14.51 -9.12 18.13
C THR A 202 -14.52 -9.71 19.54
N ALA A 203 -15.01 -9.00 20.56
CA ALA A 203 -15.00 -9.47 21.95
C ALA A 203 -16.28 -10.24 22.37
N ALA A 204 -17.31 -10.33 21.53
CA ALA A 204 -18.61 -10.90 21.90
C ALA A 204 -18.86 -12.35 21.43
N ALA A 205 -17.88 -13.03 20.84
CA ALA A 205 -18.04 -14.41 20.35
C ALA A 205 -17.00 -15.37 20.98
N SER A 206 -16.98 -15.45 22.31
CA SER A 206 -16.38 -16.58 23.02
C SER A 206 -16.98 -16.69 24.42
N THR A 207 -18.12 -17.36 24.51
CA THR A 207 -18.57 -17.98 25.76
C THR A 207 -19.08 -19.37 25.41
N THR A 208 -18.14 -20.28 25.24
CA THR A 208 -18.42 -21.70 25.09
C THR A 208 -18.84 -22.24 26.44
N ALA A 209 -20.10 -22.64 26.58
CA ALA A 209 -20.58 -23.39 27.74
C ALA A 209 -19.90 -24.76 27.81
N PRO A 210 -19.58 -25.29 29.01
CA PRO A 210 -18.94 -26.59 29.14
C PRO A 210 -19.93 -27.71 28.84
N VAL A 211 -19.64 -28.52 27.83
CA VAL A 211 -20.37 -29.78 27.57
C VAL A 211 -19.85 -30.85 28.53
N LYS A 212 -20.78 -31.42 29.30
CA LYS A 212 -20.61 -32.52 30.26
C LYS A 212 -20.03 -33.77 29.59
N PRO A 213 -19.16 -34.57 30.24
CA PRO A 213 -18.73 -35.85 29.70
C PRO A 213 -19.88 -36.86 29.75
N ALA A 214 -20.09 -37.59 28.65
CA ALA A 214 -21.04 -38.69 28.57
C ALA A 214 -20.49 -39.90 29.33
N ALA A 215 -21.29 -40.41 30.27
CA ALA A 215 -21.08 -41.68 30.93
C ALA A 215 -21.23 -42.82 29.91
N GLY A 216 -20.29 -43.77 29.95
CA GLY A 216 -20.44 -45.04 29.26
C GLY A 216 -21.42 -45.93 30.00
N ASP A 217 -22.23 -46.67 29.25
CA ASP A 217 -22.92 -47.84 29.75
C ASP A 217 -22.75 -48.99 28.76
N SER A 218 -22.06 -50.01 29.25
CA SER A 218 -22.02 -51.39 28.83
C SER A 218 -23.39 -52.04 28.97
N TRP A 219 -23.86 -52.78 27.96
CA TRP A 219 -24.77 -53.92 28.14
C TRP A 219 -24.56 -54.99 27.06
N VAL A 220 -24.20 -56.19 27.55
CA VAL A 220 -24.31 -57.58 27.03
C VAL A 220 -23.60 -57.96 25.73
#